data_AF-A0A957L6Y4-F1
#
_entry.id   AF-A0A957L6Y4-F1
#
_cell.length_a   1.000
_cell.length_b   1.000
_cell.length_c   1.000
_cell.angle_alpha   90.00
_cell.angle_beta   90.00
_cell.angle_gamma   90.00
#
_symmetry.space_group_name_H-M   'P 1'
#
loop_
_entity.id
_entity.type
_entity.pdbx_description
1 polymer ?
#
loop_
_entity_poly.entity_id
_entity_poly.type
_entity_poly.pdbx_seq_one_letter_code
_entity_poly.pdbx_strand_id
1 'polypeptide(L)'
;MEYNITQDEVGTHIAWSHDGVTARMIDWFWSNMEKCFLLWHPEEHEPLTWEIPPRHGNHVGAIHLAPQTWSDGTRQNLYIRFEDLAEVPAMAGT
;
A
#
# COMPACT_ATOMS: atom_id res chain seq x y z
N MET A 1 12.05 -11.26 -10.31
CA MET A 1 12.30 -10.67 -8.98
C MET A 1 12.16 -11.80 -7.98
N GLU A 2 13.20 -12.09 -7.21
CA GLU A 2 13.07 -13.04 -6.09
C GLU A 2 12.43 -12.32 -4.91
N TYR A 3 11.50 -12.99 -4.24
CA TYR A 3 10.85 -12.49 -3.03
C TYR A 3 10.70 -13.63 -2.03
N ASN A 4 10.80 -13.30 -0.74
CA ASN A 4 10.52 -14.21 0.35
C ASN A 4 9.25 -13.74 1.08
N ILE A 5 8.30 -14.65 1.26
CA ILE A 5 7.03 -14.36 1.93
C ILE A 5 6.98 -15.17 3.22
N THR A 6 6.78 -14.48 4.34
CA THR A 6 6.46 -15.09 5.63
C THR A 6 5.18 -14.48 6.17
N GLN A 7 4.45 -15.20 7.00
CA GLN A 7 3.24 -14.71 7.63
C GLN A 7 3.31 -14.99 9.13
N ASP A 8 2.95 -14.01 9.94
CA ASP A 8 2.87 -14.13 11.40
C ASP A 8 1.58 -13.49 11.93
N GLU A 9 1.51 -13.33 13.26
CA GLU A 9 0.38 -12.71 13.93
C GLU A 9 0.20 -11.24 13.56
N VAL A 10 1.21 -10.53 13.04
CA VAL A 10 1.06 -9.12 12.63
C VAL A 10 0.59 -9.03 11.19
N GLY A 11 1.01 -9.96 10.33
CA GLY A 11 0.49 -10.06 8.96
C GLY A 11 1.45 -10.73 7.99
N THR A 12 1.27 -10.41 6.70
CA THR A 12 2.13 -10.89 5.62
C THR A 12 3.36 -10.01 5.47
N HIS A 13 4.54 -10.61 5.54
CA HIS A 13 5.83 -9.98 5.32
C HIS A 13 6.35 -10.35 3.95
N ILE A 14 6.69 -9.35 3.14
CA ILE A 14 7.22 -9.55 1.80
C ILE A 14 8.62 -8.92 1.75
N ALA A 15 9.65 -9.75 1.74
CA ALA A 15 11.01 -9.30 1.55
C ALA A 15 11.39 -9.40 0.06
N TRP A 16 11.80 -8.28 -0.52
CA TRP A 16 12.23 -8.17 -1.91
C TRP A 16 13.34 -7.14 -2.03
N SER A 17 14.10 -7.19 -3.12
CA SER A 17 15.15 -6.23 -3.43
C SER A 17 14.98 -5.67 -4.84
N HIS A 18 15.29 -4.39 -5.01
CA HIS A 18 15.30 -3.73 -6.31
C HIS A 18 16.51 -2.83 -6.45
N ASP A 19 17.30 -3.06 -7.49
CA ASP A 19 18.50 -2.28 -7.77
C ASP A 19 18.15 -0.83 -8.10
N GLY A 20 18.92 0.11 -7.55
CA GLY A 20 18.73 1.55 -7.79
C GLY A 20 17.53 2.18 -7.07
N VAL A 21 16.78 1.44 -6.26
CA VAL A 21 15.66 1.98 -5.46
C VAL A 21 16.10 2.16 -4.01
N THR A 22 15.86 3.35 -3.48
CA THR A 22 16.18 3.70 -2.08
C THR A 22 14.90 3.73 -1.24
N ALA A 23 15.01 3.56 0.09
CA ALA A 23 13.88 3.67 1.00
C ALA A 23 13.10 5.00 0.81
N ARG A 24 13.81 6.12 0.66
CA ARG A 24 13.21 7.44 0.40
C ARG A 24 12.36 7.47 -0.88
N MET A 25 12.72 6.72 -1.92
CA MET A 25 11.92 6.64 -3.15
C MET A 25 10.62 5.89 -2.92
N ILE A 26 10.63 4.86 -2.06
CA ILE A 26 9.44 4.13 -1.63
C ILE A 26 8.56 5.01 -0.75
N ASP A 27 9.14 5.73 0.22
CA ASP A 27 8.38 6.70 1.03
C ASP A 27 7.71 7.78 0.18
N TRP A 28 8.43 8.26 -0.84
CA TRP A 28 7.89 9.22 -1.80
C TRP A 28 6.72 8.63 -2.59
N PHE A 29 6.86 7.39 -3.10
CA PHE A 29 5.82 6.70 -3.84
C PHE A 29 4.51 6.63 -3.03
N TRP A 30 4.59 6.16 -1.78
CA TRP A 30 3.42 6.05 -0.89
C TRP A 30 2.80 7.39 -0.52
N SER A 31 3.62 8.45 -0.44
CA SER A 31 3.15 9.82 -0.19
C SER A 31 2.56 10.51 -1.44
N ASN A 32 2.64 9.89 -2.62
CA ASN A 32 2.23 10.47 -3.90
C ASN A 32 1.38 9.46 -4.72
N MET A 33 0.59 8.64 -4.04
CA MET A 33 -0.19 7.57 -4.68
C MET A 33 -1.14 8.09 -5.76
N GLU A 34 -1.67 9.30 -5.65
CA GLU A 34 -2.52 9.90 -6.69
C GLU A 34 -1.82 10.04 -8.05
N LYS A 35 -0.48 10.09 -8.06
CA LYS A 35 0.33 10.14 -9.29
C LYS A 35 0.73 8.76 -9.78
N CYS A 36 0.89 7.83 -8.84
CA CYS A 36 1.54 6.55 -9.10
C CYS A 36 0.55 5.39 -9.25
N PHE A 37 -0.65 5.49 -8.67
CA PHE A 37 -1.57 4.37 -8.50
C PHE A 37 -1.94 3.71 -9.84
N LEU A 38 -2.37 4.50 -10.83
CA LEU A 38 -2.68 3.97 -12.16
C LEU A 38 -1.46 3.40 -12.90
N LEU A 39 -0.26 3.92 -12.63
CA LEU A 39 0.97 3.43 -13.26
C LEU A 39 1.46 2.12 -12.64
N TRP A 40 1.07 1.84 -11.38
CA TRP A 40 1.47 0.63 -10.69
C TRP A 40 0.80 -0.60 -11.30
N HIS A 41 -0.52 -0.57 -11.52
CA HIS A 41 -1.23 -1.68 -12.15
C HIS A 41 -2.34 -1.19 -13.09
N PRO A 42 -1.99 -0.77 -14.33
CA PRO A 42 -2.93 -0.09 -15.22
C PRO A 42 -4.19 -0.89 -15.59
N GLU A 43 -4.13 -2.22 -15.51
CA GLU A 43 -5.26 -3.11 -15.86
C GLU A 43 -6.28 -3.26 -14.73
N GLU A 44 -5.88 -3.01 -13.47
CA GLU A 44 -6.73 -3.29 -12.30
C GLU A 44 -7.00 -2.06 -11.45
N HIS A 45 -6.09 -1.10 -11.40
CA HIS A 45 -6.25 0.11 -10.61
C HIS A 45 -7.16 1.13 -11.32
N GLU A 46 -8.16 1.62 -10.60
CA GLU A 46 -8.98 2.77 -11.00
C GLU A 46 -8.42 4.06 -10.34
N PRO A 47 -8.87 5.27 -10.74
CA PRO A 47 -8.39 6.49 -10.10
C PRO A 47 -8.62 6.51 -8.58
N LEU A 48 -7.53 6.67 -7.83
CA LEU A 48 -7.55 6.80 -6.37
C LEU A 48 -7.98 8.21 -5.95
N THR A 49 -8.63 8.31 -4.78
CA THR A 49 -8.87 9.58 -4.08
C THR A 49 -8.39 9.49 -2.63
N TRP A 50 -7.90 10.62 -2.11
CA TRP A 50 -7.57 10.74 -0.69
C TRP A 50 -8.80 11.17 0.11
N GLU A 51 -9.17 10.37 1.12
CA GLU A 51 -10.13 10.78 2.14
C GLU A 51 -9.41 11.66 3.19
N ILE A 52 -8.23 11.22 3.62
CA ILE A 52 -7.29 12.00 4.41
C ILE A 52 -5.96 12.03 3.66
N PRO A 53 -5.53 13.19 3.12
CA PRO A 53 -4.30 13.27 2.34
C PRO A 53 -3.05 13.11 3.23
N PRO A 54 -1.94 12.58 2.69
CA PRO A 54 -0.69 12.47 3.42
C PRO A 54 -0.08 13.84 3.70
N ARG A 55 0.73 13.93 4.75
CA ARG A 55 1.61 15.08 4.96
C ARG A 55 2.84 14.92 4.07
N HIS A 56 3.43 16.02 3.64
CA HIS A 56 4.60 15.94 2.76
C HIS A 56 5.74 15.16 3.44
N GLY A 57 6.15 14.04 2.83
CA GLY A 57 7.18 13.14 3.36
C GLY A 57 6.73 12.25 4.52
N ASN A 58 5.44 12.20 4.84
CA ASN A 58 4.89 11.31 5.86
C ASN A 58 3.45 10.88 5.51
N HIS A 59 3.29 9.61 5.17
CA HIS A 59 2.01 9.02 4.80
C HIS A 59 1.23 8.43 5.99
N VAL A 60 1.83 8.32 7.17
CA VAL A 60 1.16 7.77 8.37
C VAL A 60 -0.07 8.59 8.72
N GLY A 61 -1.19 7.91 8.96
CA GLY A 61 -2.51 8.47 9.22
C GLY A 61 -3.29 8.90 7.97
N ALA A 62 -2.68 8.88 6.78
CA ALA A 62 -3.40 9.13 5.54
C ALA A 62 -4.36 7.98 5.24
N ILE A 63 -5.47 8.31 4.58
CA ILE A 63 -6.50 7.35 4.17
C ILE A 63 -6.79 7.57 2.70
N HIS A 64 -6.62 6.53 1.88
CA HIS A 64 -7.08 6.54 0.51
C HIS A 64 -8.23 5.58 0.27
N LEU A 65 -9.10 5.99 -0.66
CA LEU A 65 -10.02 5.11 -1.37
C LEU A 65 -9.30 4.62 -2.63
N ALA A 66 -9.01 3.33 -2.66
CA ALA A 66 -8.29 2.63 -3.72
C ALA A 66 -9.26 1.68 -4.45
N PRO A 67 -10.08 2.18 -5.38
CA PRO A 67 -10.93 1.33 -6.19
C PRO A 67 -10.05 0.50 -7.15
N GLN A 68 -10.35 -0.79 -7.24
CA GLN A 68 -9.66 -1.68 -8.17
C GLN A 68 -10.58 -2.83 -8.58
N THR A 69 -10.43 -3.28 -9.82
CA THR A 69 -11.08 -4.49 -10.32
C THR A 69 -10.03 -5.59 -10.39
N TRP A 70 -10.19 -6.63 -9.57
CA TRP A 70 -9.24 -7.75 -9.52
C TRP A 70 -9.33 -8.62 -10.77
N SER A 71 -8.34 -9.50 -10.97
CA SER A 71 -8.26 -10.36 -12.15
C SER A 71 -9.46 -11.31 -12.33
N ASP A 72 -10.27 -11.53 -11.27
CA ASP A 72 -11.51 -12.30 -11.32
C ASP A 72 -12.73 -11.48 -11.78
N GLY A 73 -12.54 -10.19 -12.08
CA GLY A 73 -13.57 -9.25 -12.50
C GLY A 73 -14.34 -8.59 -11.35
N THR A 74 -14.02 -8.91 -10.09
CA THR A 74 -14.69 -8.33 -8.92
C THR A 74 -14.12 -6.94 -8.63
N ARG A 75 -15.01 -5.94 -8.61
CA ARG A 75 -14.64 -4.58 -8.20
C ARG A 75 -14.64 -4.44 -6.68
N GLN A 76 -13.53 -3.96 -6.14
CA GLN A 76 -13.35 -3.63 -4.73
C GLN A 76 -13.28 -2.11 -4.54
N ASN A 77 -13.86 -1.62 -3.45
CA ASN A 77 -13.66 -0.26 -2.96
C ASN A 77 -12.89 -0.35 -1.64
N LEU A 78 -11.56 -0.38 -1.73
CA LEU A 78 -10.72 -0.53 -0.55
C LEU A 78 -10.51 0.83 0.12
N TYR A 79 -10.77 0.88 1.43
CA TYR A 79 -10.37 1.99 2.29
C TYR A 79 -9.13 1.56 3.04
N ILE A 80 -7.99 2.20 2.74
CA ILE A 80 -6.70 1.82 3.29
C ILE A 80 -6.17 3.00 4.08
N ARG A 81 -5.90 2.75 5.37
CA ARG A 81 -5.23 3.69 6.27
C ARG A 81 -3.80 3.24 6.48
N PHE A 82 -2.87 4.17 6.38
CA PHE A 82 -1.48 3.92 6.75
C PHE A 82 -1.32 4.09 8.25
N GLU A 83 -0.83 3.05 8.92
CA GLU A 83 -0.60 3.04 10.37
C GLU A 83 0.89 3.12 10.69
N ASP A 84 1.22 3.61 11.88
CA ASP A 84 2.53 3.35 12.46
C ASP A 84 2.56 1.87 12.89
N LEU A 85 3.54 1.12 12.37
CA LEU A 85 3.71 -0.30 12.69
C LEU A 85 3.81 -0.54 14.21
N ALA A 86 4.38 0.40 14.97
CA ALA A 86 4.48 0.29 16.42
C ALA A 86 3.10 0.36 17.14
N GLU A 87 2.09 0.90 16.46
CA GLU A 87 0.72 1.03 16.98
C GLU A 87 -0.23 -0.05 16.44
N VAL A 88 0.20 -0.83 15.44
CA VAL A 88 -0.60 -1.94 14.89
C VAL A 88 -0.63 -3.09 15.91
N PRO A 89 -1.80 -3.47 16.43
CA PRO A 89 -1.90 -4.63 17.32
C PRO A 89 -1.51 -5.91 16.56
N ALA A 90 -0.85 -6.84 17.23
CA ALA A 90 -0.79 -8.21 16.72
C ALA A 90 -2.22 -8.71 16.50
N MET A 91 -2.52 -9.26 15.32
CA MET A 91 -3.81 -9.85 15.02
C MET A 91 -4.03 -10.96 16.05
N ALA A 92 -5.14 -10.87 16.78
CA ALA A 92 -5.57 -11.95 17.64
C ALA A 92 -5.82 -13.18 16.76
N GLY A 93 -4.93 -14.17 16.86
CA GLY A 93 -5.07 -15.42 16.12
C GLY A 93 -6.43 -16.04 16.40
N THR A 94 -7.19 -16.28 15.32
CA THR A 94 -8.34 -17.20 15.32
C THR A 94 -7.92 -18.51 14.70
#